data_AF-Q3UTE3-F1
#
_entry.id   AF-Q3UTE3-F1
#
_cell.length_a   1.000
_cell.length_b   1.000
_cell.length_c   1.000
_cell.angle_alpha   90.00
_cell.angle_beta   90.00
_cell.angle_gamma   90.00
#
_symmetry.space_group_name_H-M   'P 1'
#
loop_
_entity.id
_entity.type
_entity.pdbx_description
1 polymer ?
#
loop_
_entity_poly.entity_id
_entity_poly.type
_entity_poly.pdbx_seq_one_letter_code
_entity_poly.pdbx_strand_id
1 'polypeptide(L)'
;MSRHSTSSVTETTAKNMLWGSELNQEKQTCTFRGQGEKKDSCKLLLSTICLGEKAKEEVNRVEVLSQEGRKPPITIATLKASVLPMVTVSGIELSPPVTFRLRTGSGPVFLSGLECYETSDLTWEDDEEEEEEEEEEDEDEDADISLEEIPVKQVKRVAPQKQMSIA
;
A
#
# COMPACT_ATOMS: atom_id res chain seq x y z
N MET A 1 38.91 22.76 -3.92
CA MET A 1 37.99 22.57 -5.06
C MET A 1 37.01 21.48 -4.69
N SER A 2 35.75 21.86 -4.63
CA SER A 2 34.57 21.05 -4.33
C SER A 2 34.44 19.83 -5.23
N ARG A 3 33.96 18.71 -4.69
CA ARG A 3 32.72 18.03 -5.13
C ARG A 3 32.10 17.28 -3.95
N HIS A 4 31.20 17.95 -3.22
CA HIS A 4 30.22 17.24 -2.41
C HIS A 4 29.22 16.60 -3.37
N SER A 5 29.17 15.27 -3.41
CA SER A 5 28.07 14.56 -4.06
C SER A 5 26.85 14.62 -3.14
N THR A 6 26.02 15.64 -3.31
CA THR A 6 24.64 15.63 -2.85
C THR A 6 23.82 14.86 -3.87
N SER A 7 23.57 13.59 -3.57
CA SER A 7 22.47 12.85 -4.18
C SER A 7 21.53 12.47 -3.05
N SER A 8 20.64 13.40 -2.70
CA SER A 8 19.45 13.07 -1.91
C SER A 8 18.46 12.40 -2.86
N VAL A 9 18.72 11.12 -3.14
CA VAL A 9 17.65 10.21 -3.55
C VAL A 9 17.03 9.79 -2.24
N THR A 10 15.78 10.18 -2.00
CA THR A 10 14.95 9.53 -0.99
C THR A 10 14.82 8.07 -1.41
N GLU A 11 15.73 7.23 -0.92
CA GLU A 11 15.74 5.81 -1.16
C GLU A 11 14.59 5.21 -0.36
N THR A 12 13.40 5.17 -0.96
CA THR A 12 12.22 4.50 -0.39
C THR A 12 12.60 3.04 -0.16
N THR A 13 12.98 2.72 1.07
CA THR A 13 13.60 1.44 1.39
C THR A 13 12.49 0.41 1.54
N ALA A 14 12.15 -0.30 0.46
CA ALA A 14 11.24 -1.43 0.52
C ALA A 14 11.73 -2.42 1.59
N LYS A 15 10.95 -2.59 2.67
CA LYS A 15 11.31 -3.49 3.77
C LYS A 15 11.09 -4.93 3.32
N ASN A 16 12.19 -5.62 3.04
CA ASN A 16 12.18 -7.04 2.66
C ASN A 16 12.70 -7.89 3.83
N MET A 17 11.94 -8.90 4.21
CA MET A 17 12.32 -9.88 5.23
C MET A 17 12.38 -11.27 4.63
N LEU A 18 13.38 -12.06 5.00
CA LEU A 18 13.47 -13.44 4.55
C LEU A 18 12.31 -14.25 5.12
N TRP A 19 11.63 -14.99 4.25
CA TRP A 19 10.61 -15.95 4.64
C TRP A 19 11.03 -17.36 4.25
N GLY A 20 10.70 -18.32 5.10
CA GLY A 20 10.91 -19.73 4.81
C GLY A 20 9.97 -20.62 5.61
N SER A 21 9.72 -21.81 5.09
CA SER A 21 8.92 -22.82 5.76
C SER A 21 9.32 -24.23 5.35
N GLU A 22 9.04 -25.19 6.22
CA GLU A 22 9.21 -26.61 5.97
C GLU A 22 7.85 -27.30 5.99
N LEU A 23 7.62 -28.16 5.00
CA LEU A 23 6.48 -29.07 4.95
C LEU A 23 6.98 -30.52 4.96
N ASN A 24 6.37 -31.33 5.82
CA ASN A 24 6.69 -32.76 5.96
C ASN A 24 5.45 -33.53 6.44
N GLN A 25 5.58 -34.83 6.74
CA GLN A 25 4.46 -35.67 7.16
C GLN A 25 3.81 -35.23 8.49
N GLU A 26 4.58 -34.65 9.41
CA GLU A 26 4.08 -34.15 10.70
C GLU A 26 3.42 -32.77 10.53
N LYS A 27 4.02 -31.91 9.70
CA LYS A 27 3.55 -30.57 9.38
C LYS A 27 3.32 -30.42 7.89
N GLN A 28 2.19 -30.94 7.42
CA GLN A 28 1.85 -30.92 5.99
C GLN A 28 1.40 -29.55 5.48
N THR A 29 1.11 -28.59 6.37
CA THR A 29 0.63 -27.26 5.99
C THR A 29 1.38 -26.14 6.70
N CYS A 30 1.52 -25.02 6.01
CA CYS A 30 2.03 -23.77 6.57
C CYS A 30 1.18 -22.62 6.05
N THR A 31 0.78 -21.71 6.94
CA THR A 31 0.07 -20.48 6.56
C THR A 31 0.95 -19.27 6.83
N PHE A 32 1.22 -18.50 5.79
CA PHE A 32 1.82 -17.18 5.88
C PHE A 32 0.73 -16.12 6.09
N ARG A 33 0.94 -15.18 7.02
CA ARG A 33 -0.05 -14.12 7.36
C ARG A 33 0.50 -12.69 7.32
N GLY A 34 1.79 -12.50 7.02
CA GLY A 34 2.49 -11.23 7.24
C GLY A 34 2.70 -10.93 8.74
N GLN A 35 3.84 -10.33 9.08
CA GLN A 35 4.21 -10.00 10.47
C GLN A 35 4.13 -8.49 10.78
N GLY A 36 3.98 -7.65 9.77
CA GLY A 36 4.00 -6.19 9.88
C GLY A 36 2.66 -5.59 10.27
N GLU A 37 2.72 -4.32 10.69
CA GLU A 37 1.57 -3.55 11.18
C GLU A 37 0.54 -3.31 10.07
N LYS A 38 1.01 -3.00 8.85
CA LYS A 38 0.17 -2.81 7.67
C LYS A 38 0.03 -4.14 6.92
N LYS A 39 -0.99 -4.92 7.27
CA LYS A 39 -1.26 -6.23 6.64
C LYS A 39 -1.62 -6.13 5.16
N ASP A 40 -2.33 -5.07 4.77
CA ASP A 40 -2.88 -4.94 3.41
C ASP A 40 -1.79 -4.66 2.35
N SER A 41 -0.64 -4.11 2.76
CA SER A 41 0.52 -3.88 1.88
C SER A 41 1.53 -5.03 1.88
N CYS A 42 1.27 -6.10 2.63
CA CYS A 42 2.18 -7.24 2.71
C CYS A 42 2.02 -8.17 1.50
N LYS A 43 3.14 -8.53 0.86
CA LYS A 43 3.22 -9.52 -0.21
C LYS A 43 4.24 -10.60 0.15
N LEU A 44 3.99 -11.83 -0.30
CA LEU A 44 4.99 -12.91 -0.29
C LEU A 44 5.49 -13.15 -1.71
N LEU A 45 6.76 -12.86 -1.94
CA LEU A 45 7.49 -13.23 -3.16
C LEU A 45 8.12 -14.60 -2.94
N LEU A 46 7.52 -15.65 -3.52
CA LEU A 46 8.07 -16.99 -3.42
C LEU A 46 9.29 -17.12 -4.35
N SER A 47 10.39 -17.71 -3.85
CA SER A 47 11.65 -17.81 -4.59
C SER A 47 11.97 -19.24 -4.99
N THR A 48 12.02 -20.16 -4.03
CA THR A 48 12.42 -21.55 -4.32
C THR A 48 11.61 -22.56 -3.52
N ILE A 49 11.48 -23.75 -4.08
CA ILE A 49 10.92 -24.94 -3.41
C ILE A 49 11.90 -26.08 -3.65
N CYS A 50 12.39 -26.73 -2.59
CA CYS A 50 13.37 -27.80 -2.70
C CYS A 50 13.12 -28.95 -1.71
N LEU A 51 13.59 -30.13 -2.08
CA LEU A 51 13.64 -31.29 -1.20
C LEU A 51 14.81 -31.17 -0.23
N GLY A 52 14.59 -31.52 1.03
CA GLY A 52 15.67 -31.73 1.98
C GLY A 52 16.38 -33.06 1.76
N GLU A 53 17.61 -33.17 2.28
CA GLU A 53 18.46 -34.36 2.17
C GLU A 53 17.77 -35.66 2.62
N LYS A 54 16.90 -35.58 3.64
CA LYS A 54 16.19 -36.72 4.22
C LYS A 54 14.92 -37.12 3.44
N ALA A 55 14.61 -36.44 2.34
CA ALA A 55 13.45 -36.75 1.54
C ALA A 55 13.60 -38.11 0.87
N LYS A 56 12.53 -38.91 0.89
CA LYS A 56 12.51 -40.21 0.22
C LYS A 56 12.49 -40.04 -1.30
N GLU A 57 12.90 -41.09 -2.00
CA GLU A 57 12.82 -41.17 -3.46
C GLU A 57 11.38 -41.40 -3.92
N GLU A 58 10.57 -40.34 -3.85
CA GLU A 58 9.15 -40.35 -4.20
C GLU A 58 8.70 -38.98 -4.72
N VAL A 59 7.47 -38.93 -5.25
CA VAL A 59 6.88 -37.69 -5.73
C VAL A 59 6.36 -36.86 -4.56
N ASN A 60 6.92 -35.67 -4.41
CA ASN A 60 6.51 -34.67 -3.43
C ASN A 60 5.76 -33.53 -4.15
N ARG A 61 4.49 -33.33 -3.83
CA ARG A 61 3.63 -32.34 -4.52
C ARG A 61 3.21 -31.22 -3.59
N VAL A 62 3.54 -29.98 -3.93
CA VAL A 62 3.21 -28.79 -3.14
C VAL A 62 2.08 -28.00 -3.81
N GLU A 63 1.06 -27.66 -3.04
CA GLU A 63 -0.11 -26.90 -3.48
C GLU A 63 -0.29 -25.62 -2.65
N VAL A 64 -0.92 -24.60 -3.26
CA VAL A 64 -1.48 -23.43 -2.56
C VAL A 64 -2.99 -23.62 -2.42
N LEU A 65 -3.51 -23.43 -1.22
CA LEU A 65 -4.94 -23.53 -0.93
C LEU A 65 -5.63 -22.18 -1.16
N SER A 66 -6.85 -22.23 -1.70
CA SER A 66 -7.69 -21.04 -1.86
C SER A 66 -8.23 -20.56 -0.51
N GLN A 67 -8.23 -19.24 -0.29
CA GLN A 67 -8.76 -18.61 0.93
C GLN A 67 -10.27 -18.87 1.13
N GLU A 68 -11.03 -19.00 0.04
CA GLU A 68 -12.49 -19.02 0.06
C GLU A 68 -13.07 -20.45 0.01
N GLY A 69 -12.22 -21.48 -0.05
CA GLY A 69 -12.61 -22.90 -0.12
C GLY A 69 -13.38 -23.32 -1.40
N ARG A 70 -13.80 -22.36 -2.23
CA ARG A 70 -14.58 -22.61 -3.46
C ARG A 70 -13.72 -22.94 -4.68
N LYS A 71 -12.46 -22.49 -4.71
CA LYS A 71 -11.55 -22.75 -5.83
C LYS A 71 -10.67 -23.96 -5.51
N PRO A 72 -10.40 -24.84 -6.50
CA PRO A 72 -9.51 -25.97 -6.30
C PRO A 72 -8.09 -25.51 -5.92
N PRO A 73 -7.34 -26.31 -5.13
CA PRO A 73 -5.93 -26.03 -4.83
C PRO A 73 -5.08 -25.97 -6.12
N ILE A 74 -4.11 -25.06 -6.15
CA ILE A 74 -3.20 -24.88 -7.29
C ILE A 74 -1.88 -25.58 -6.97
N THR A 75 -1.43 -26.49 -7.84
CA THR A 75 -0.10 -27.13 -7.70
C THR A 75 0.97 -26.14 -8.15
N ILE A 76 1.93 -25.86 -7.28
CA ILE A 76 3.05 -24.94 -7.57
C ILE A 76 4.38 -25.67 -7.78
N ALA A 77 4.51 -26.92 -7.31
CA ALA A 77 5.68 -27.75 -7.56
C ALA A 77 5.36 -29.24 -7.48
N THR A 78 6.06 -30.03 -8.29
CA THR A 78 6.15 -31.48 -8.19
C THR A 78 7.63 -31.86 -8.23
N LEU A 79 8.13 -32.42 -7.13
CA LEU A 79 9.54 -32.69 -6.90
C LEU A 79 9.80 -34.17 -6.71
N LYS A 80 10.99 -34.63 -7.09
CA LYS A 80 11.49 -35.98 -6.84
C LYS A 80 13.01 -35.93 -6.85
N ALA A 81 13.66 -36.52 -5.84
CA ALA A 81 15.10 -36.28 -5.59
C ALA A 81 15.99 -36.62 -6.80
N SER A 82 15.73 -37.75 -7.47
CA SER A 82 16.48 -38.15 -8.67
C SER A 82 16.13 -37.42 -9.98
N VAL A 83 15.05 -36.63 -10.03
CA VAL A 83 14.52 -36.04 -11.28
C VAL A 83 14.52 -34.51 -11.24
N LEU A 84 13.89 -33.95 -10.22
CA LEU A 84 13.75 -32.51 -10.02
C LEU A 84 13.74 -32.23 -8.51
N PRO A 85 14.91 -32.11 -7.87
CA PRO A 85 15.02 -31.92 -6.43
C PRO A 85 14.70 -30.48 -5.99
N MET A 86 14.76 -29.51 -6.91
CA MET A 86 14.54 -28.09 -6.65
C MET A 86 13.88 -27.42 -7.84
N VAL A 87 13.04 -26.43 -7.57
CA VAL A 87 12.47 -25.50 -8.54
C VAL A 87 12.58 -24.07 -8.03
N THR A 88 12.99 -23.17 -8.90
CA THR A 88 12.89 -21.72 -8.67
C THR A 88 11.56 -21.25 -9.24
N VAL A 89 10.79 -20.54 -8.42
CA VAL A 89 9.43 -20.06 -8.73
C VAL A 89 9.42 -18.54 -8.77
N SER A 90 10.26 -17.97 -9.65
CA SER A 90 10.28 -16.53 -9.88
C SER A 90 8.95 -16.04 -10.44
N GLY A 91 8.48 -14.88 -9.97
CA GLY A 91 7.26 -14.24 -10.46
C GLY A 91 5.97 -14.69 -9.77
N ILE A 92 6.05 -15.51 -8.72
CA ILE A 92 4.89 -15.83 -7.89
C ILE A 92 4.82 -14.85 -6.70
N GLU A 93 3.90 -13.90 -6.81
CA GLU A 93 3.52 -12.97 -5.74
C GLU A 93 2.18 -13.38 -5.13
N LEU A 94 2.14 -13.50 -3.80
CA LEU A 94 0.97 -14.02 -3.08
C LEU A 94 0.54 -13.02 -2.00
N SER A 95 -0.74 -12.65 -2.02
CA SER A 95 -1.34 -11.76 -1.02
C SER A 95 -1.83 -12.57 0.19
N PRO A 96 -1.35 -12.28 1.43
CA PRO A 96 -1.74 -13.02 2.63
C PRO A 96 -3.24 -12.93 2.97
N PRO A 97 -3.79 -13.90 3.72
CA PRO A 97 -3.15 -15.12 4.19
C PRO A 97 -3.02 -16.17 3.08
N VAL A 98 -1.89 -16.88 3.04
CA VAL A 98 -1.63 -17.91 2.03
C VAL A 98 -1.23 -19.21 2.72
N THR A 99 -1.92 -20.29 2.37
CA THR A 99 -1.64 -21.62 2.93
C THR A 99 -1.02 -22.53 1.88
N PHE A 100 0.19 -23.01 2.17
CA PHE A 100 0.89 -24.03 1.41
C PHE A 100 0.61 -25.41 2.01
N ARG A 101 0.53 -26.44 1.16
CA ARG A 101 0.30 -27.82 1.56
C ARG A 101 1.19 -28.80 0.80
N LEU A 102 1.80 -29.73 1.52
CA LEU A 102 2.38 -30.95 0.97
C LEU A 102 1.26 -31.96 0.76
N ARG A 103 0.82 -32.10 -0.49
CA ARG A 103 -0.32 -32.94 -0.88
C ARG A 103 0.05 -34.42 -0.99
N THR A 104 1.30 -34.70 -1.36
CA THR A 104 1.82 -36.06 -1.58
C THR A 104 3.30 -36.04 -1.26
N GLY A 105 3.84 -37.18 -0.81
CA GLY A 105 5.23 -37.32 -0.35
C GLY A 105 5.39 -37.03 1.14
N SER A 106 6.47 -37.52 1.73
CA SER A 106 6.81 -37.38 3.15
C SER A 106 7.58 -36.09 3.45
N GLY A 107 8.14 -35.44 2.42
CA GLY A 107 9.13 -34.38 2.61
C GLY A 107 10.40 -34.89 3.31
N PRO A 108 11.22 -34.00 3.89
CA PRO A 108 10.95 -32.57 4.06
C PRO A 108 11.04 -31.79 2.73
N VAL A 109 10.13 -30.83 2.56
CA VAL A 109 10.13 -29.86 1.45
C VAL A 109 10.25 -28.46 2.03
N PHE A 110 11.26 -27.71 1.60
CA PHE A 110 11.47 -26.33 2.03
C PHE A 110 10.93 -25.37 0.98
N LEU A 111 10.27 -24.32 1.46
CA LEU A 111 9.86 -23.16 0.68
C LEU A 111 10.65 -21.96 1.19
N SER A 112 11.12 -21.11 0.28
CA SER A 112 11.76 -19.84 0.64
C SER A 112 11.27 -18.71 -0.24
N GLY A 113 11.32 -17.49 0.29
CA GLY A 113 10.85 -16.30 -0.37
C GLY A 113 11.18 -15.04 0.42
N LEU A 114 10.59 -13.92 0.01
CA LEU A 114 10.67 -12.65 0.70
C LEU A 114 9.28 -12.18 1.10
N GLU A 115 9.16 -11.75 2.34
CA GLU A 115 8.06 -10.93 2.81
C GLU A 115 8.38 -9.47 2.51
N CYS A 116 7.53 -8.84 1.70
CA CYS A 116 7.72 -7.49 1.19
C CYS A 116 6.55 -6.60 1.62
N TYR A 117 6.83 -5.31 1.83
CA TYR A 117 5.81 -4.30 2.12
C TYR A 117 5.82 -3.25 1.02
N GLU A 118 4.67 -3.05 0.39
CA GLU A 118 4.48 -1.93 -0.53
C GLU A 118 4.54 -0.63 0.29
N THR A 119 5.56 0.18 0.03
CA THR A 119 5.62 1.56 0.48
C THR A 119 4.70 2.35 -0.42
N SER A 120 3.59 2.84 0.14
CA SER A 120 2.78 3.83 -0.56
C SER A 120 3.69 5.03 -0.80
N ASP A 121 4.15 5.21 -2.04
CA ASP A 121 4.67 6.49 -2.49
C ASP A 121 3.50 7.46 -2.33
N LEU A 122 3.46 8.17 -1.20
CA LEU A 122 2.67 9.38 -1.08
C LEU A 122 3.29 10.30 -2.14
N THR A 123 2.65 10.33 -3.30
CA THR A 123 2.74 11.42 -4.25
C THR A 123 2.73 12.69 -3.43
N TRP A 124 3.86 13.39 -3.45
CA TRP A 124 4.02 14.75 -2.96
C TRP A 124 2.70 15.48 -3.14
N GLU A 125 1.99 15.73 -2.04
CA GLU A 125 0.88 16.65 -2.03
C GLU A 125 1.47 17.96 -2.53
N ASP A 126 0.91 18.43 -3.64
CA ASP A 126 1.23 19.68 -4.29
C ASP A 126 1.32 20.76 -3.21
N ASP A 127 2.49 21.35 -3.08
CA ASP A 127 2.75 22.52 -2.23
C ASP A 127 2.03 23.69 -2.93
N GLU A 128 0.69 23.73 -2.86
CA GLU A 128 -0.07 24.90 -3.23
C GLU A 128 0.17 25.94 -2.12
N GLU A 129 1.23 26.71 -2.32
CA GLU A 129 1.58 27.95 -1.64
C GLU A 129 0.33 28.84 -1.51
N GLU A 130 -0.32 28.85 -0.35
CA GLU A 130 -1.16 29.99 0.07
C GLU A 130 -0.23 31.06 0.66
N GLU A 131 0.46 31.81 -0.21
CA GLU A 131 0.93 33.16 0.11
C GLU A 131 -0.30 34.09 0.13
N GLU A 132 -0.98 34.21 1.27
CA GLU A 132 -1.87 35.37 1.51
C GLU A 132 -0.98 36.58 1.84
N GLU A 133 -0.80 37.44 0.83
CA GLU A 133 -0.16 38.75 0.95
C GLU A 133 -0.88 39.62 2.00
N GLU A 134 -0.14 40.02 3.04
CA GLU A 134 -0.48 41.16 3.89
C GLU A 134 -0.23 42.45 3.10
N GLU A 135 -1.27 43.26 2.85
CA GLU A 135 -1.11 44.71 2.67
C GLU A 135 -2.13 45.45 3.55
N GLU A 136 -1.64 45.93 4.69
CA GLU A 136 -2.22 47.04 5.44
C GLU A 136 -1.98 48.34 4.67
N GLU A 137 -3.03 49.11 4.40
CA GLU A 137 -2.91 50.55 4.11
C GLU A 137 -3.93 51.32 4.97
N ASP A 138 -3.46 51.76 6.13
CA ASP A 138 -3.93 52.96 6.82
C ASP A 138 -3.23 54.20 6.23
N GLU A 139 -3.99 55.26 5.96
CA GLU A 139 -3.69 56.71 6.14
C GLU A 139 -4.32 57.61 5.06
N ASP A 140 -5.44 58.23 5.47
CA ASP A 140 -5.73 59.67 5.51
C ASP A 140 -5.46 60.64 4.33
N GLU A 141 -6.45 61.54 4.22
CA GLU A 141 -6.42 62.93 3.72
C GLU A 141 -6.22 63.18 2.21
N ASP A 142 -7.31 63.59 1.54
CA ASP A 142 -7.28 64.84 0.78
C ASP A 142 -8.67 65.49 0.65
N ALA A 143 -8.71 66.73 1.10
CA ALA A 143 -9.78 67.69 0.89
C ALA A 143 -9.62 68.33 -0.51
N ASP A 144 -10.71 68.50 -1.28
CA ASP A 144 -11.25 69.83 -1.54
C ASP A 144 -12.59 69.82 -2.29
N ILE A 145 -13.31 70.89 -2.00
CA ILE A 145 -14.64 71.40 -2.36
C ILE A 145 -15.14 71.31 -3.82
N SER A 146 -16.45 71.14 -3.96
CA SER A 146 -17.27 71.92 -4.92
C SER A 146 -18.71 72.03 -4.41
N LEU A 147 -19.02 73.24 -3.93
CA LEU A 147 -20.35 73.70 -3.52
C LEU A 147 -21.26 73.88 -4.75
N GLU A 148 -22.47 73.32 -4.76
CA GLU A 148 -23.63 74.01 -5.34
C GLU A 148 -24.98 73.39 -4.92
N GLU A 149 -25.68 74.18 -4.09
CA GLU A 149 -27.13 74.35 -3.90
C GLU A 149 -28.08 73.16 -3.66
N ILE A 150 -28.59 73.11 -2.43
CA ILE A 150 -29.84 72.45 -2.02
C ILE A 150 -31.00 73.46 -2.18
N PRO A 151 -32.26 73.01 -2.44
CA PRO A 151 -33.17 72.95 -1.29
C PRO A 151 -34.20 71.79 -1.31
N VAL A 152 -34.17 71.03 -0.22
CA VAL A 152 -35.25 70.53 0.66
C VAL A 152 -36.65 70.31 0.04
N LYS A 153 -37.13 69.06 0.06
CA LYS A 153 -38.50 68.76 0.52
C LYS A 153 -38.67 67.33 1.03
N GLN A 154 -39.01 67.27 2.32
CA GLN A 154 -39.47 66.12 3.10
C GLN A 154 -40.73 65.50 2.47
N VAL A 155 -40.92 64.17 2.55
CA VAL A 155 -42.11 63.51 3.14
C VAL A 155 -41.80 62.04 3.49
N LYS A 156 -41.83 61.77 4.80
CA LYS A 156 -42.29 60.60 5.56
C LYS A 156 -42.08 59.15 5.05
N ARG A 157 -41.28 58.43 5.86
CA ARG A 157 -41.38 57.01 6.28
C ARG A 157 -42.78 56.39 6.14
N VAL A 158 -42.84 55.12 5.72
CA VAL A 158 -43.47 53.98 6.44
C VAL A 158 -42.86 52.65 5.92
N ALA A 159 -42.18 51.90 6.78
CA ALA A 159 -42.03 50.43 6.72
C ALA A 159 -43.26 49.80 7.42
N PRO A 160 -43.63 48.50 7.31
CA PRO A 160 -42.69 47.37 7.31
C PRO A 160 -43.15 46.03 6.66
N GLN A 161 -42.22 45.08 6.70
CA GLN A 161 -42.41 43.63 6.99
C GLN A 161 -43.14 42.69 6.01
N LYS A 162 -42.31 41.83 5.40
CA LYS A 162 -42.21 40.37 5.62
C LYS A 162 -43.46 39.53 5.35
N GLN A 163 -43.41 38.71 4.30
CA GLN A 163 -43.76 37.28 4.38
C GLN A 163 -43.25 36.53 3.12
N MET A 164 -42.19 35.74 3.31
CA MET A 164 -41.94 34.52 2.54
C MET A 164 -42.42 33.35 3.42
N SER A 165 -43.27 32.50 2.87
CA SER A 165 -43.36 31.06 3.14
C SER A 165 -44.31 30.46 2.10
N ILE A 166 -43.83 29.62 1.20
CA ILE A 166 -43.66 28.15 1.30
C ILE A 166 -44.83 27.44 0.60
N ALA A 167 -44.44 26.43 -0.19
CA ALA A 167 -45.19 25.27 -0.67
C ALA A 167 -46.26 25.49 -1.75
#